data_AF-A0A1H0LEF1-F1
#
_entry.id   AF-A0A1H0LEF1-F1
#
_cell.length_a   1.000
_cell.length_b   1.000
_cell.length_c   1.000
_cell.angle_alpha   90.00
_cell.angle_beta   90.00
_cell.angle_gamma   90.00
#
_symmetry.space_group_name_H-M   'P 1'
#
loop_
_entity.id
_entity.type
_entity.pdbx_description
1 polymer ?
#
loop_
_entity_poly.entity_id
_entity_poly.type
_entity_poly.pdbx_seq_one_letter_code
_entity_poly.pdbx_strand_id
1 'polypeptide(L)' 'MWSKSKYHCSLLGSSGLRVRYSWTADRGTPCIKVKYFVNGNTKWSAEACRKSGTLEVPWGNVAAHKEIQIKGFSTLKWR' A
#
# COMPACT_ATOMS: atom_id res chain seq x y z
N MET A 1 -9.46 7.73 12.57
CA MET A 1 -8.89 8.60 11.52
C MET A 1 -7.86 7.80 10.72
N TRP A 2 -7.80 7.97 9.39
CA TRP A 2 -6.83 7.28 8.53
C TRP A 2 -5.68 8.23 8.17
N SER A 3 -4.44 7.79 8.36
CA SER A 3 -3.25 8.51 7.93
C SER A 3 -2.77 7.95 6.60
N LYS A 4 -2.36 8.83 5.67
CA LYS A 4 -1.79 8.43 4.38
C LYS A 4 -0.27 8.51 4.47
N SER A 5 0.41 7.47 3.99
CA SER A 5 1.87 7.48 3.85
C SER A 5 2.19 7.15 2.38
N LYS A 6 2.90 8.07 1.74
CA LYS A 6 3.30 8.01 0.34
C LYS A 6 4.79 7.70 0.26
N TYR A 7 5.15 6.80 -0.64
CA TYR A 7 6.54 6.59 -1.01
C TYR A 7 6.98 7.72 -1.95
N HIS A 8 8.13 8.33 -1.68
CA HIS A 8 8.59 9.52 -2.40
C HIS A 8 9.02 9.23 -3.86
N CYS A 9 9.29 7.97 -4.20
CA CYS A 9 9.61 7.57 -5.56
C CYS A 9 8.35 7.16 -6.35
N SER A 10 8.24 7.65 -7.58
CA SER A 10 7.25 7.20 -8.56
C SER A 10 7.64 5.83 -9.12
N LEU A 11 6.68 4.93 -9.23
CA LEU A 11 6.86 3.63 -9.85
C LEU A 11 6.21 3.66 -11.24
N LEU A 12 7.04 3.43 -12.25
CA LEU A 12 6.61 3.31 -13.65
C LEU A 12 6.05 1.91 -13.86
N GLY A 13 4.77 1.87 -14.17
CA GLY A 13 4.04 0.64 -14.43
C GLY A 13 4.23 0.09 -15.84
N SER A 14 3.89 -1.18 -16.01
CA SER A 14 3.78 -1.85 -17.32
C SER A 14 2.55 -2.75 -17.33
N SER A 15 2.06 -3.14 -18.52
CA SER A 15 0.89 -4.02 -18.60
C SER A 15 1.13 -5.33 -17.83
N GLY A 16 0.19 -5.71 -16.97
CA GLY A 16 0.31 -6.89 -16.11
C GLY A 16 1.21 -6.72 -14.86
N LEU A 17 1.86 -5.56 -14.66
CA LEU A 17 2.69 -5.33 -13.49
C LEU A 17 1.87 -5.43 -12.20
N ARG A 18 2.42 -6.17 -11.23
CA ARG A 18 1.90 -6.25 -9.87
C ARG A 18 2.93 -5.67 -8.91
N VAL A 19 2.46 -4.91 -7.94
CA VAL A 19 3.31 -4.28 -6.93
C VAL A 19 3.09 -4.95 -5.59
N ARG A 20 4.21 -5.33 -4.97
CA ARG A 20 4.24 -5.84 -3.60
C ARG A 20 4.38 -4.68 -2.62
N TYR A 21 3.55 -4.74 -1.58
CA TYR A 21 3.61 -3.92 -0.38
C TYR A 21 3.88 -4.83 0.81
N SER A 22 4.95 -4.54 1.53
CA SER A 22 5.31 -5.21 2.78
C SER A 22 5.33 -4.21 3.92
N TRP A 23 4.83 -4.63 5.08
CA TRP A 23 4.88 -3.81 6.28
C TRP A 23 5.13 -4.66 7.52
N THR A 24 5.70 -4.02 8.53
CA THR A 24 5.80 -4.55 9.88
C THR A 24 5.67 -3.40 10.87
N ALA A 25 4.76 -3.53 11.82
CA ALA A 25 4.56 -2.58 12.89
C ALA A 25 5.41 -2.97 14.10
N ASP A 26 6.17 -2.01 14.62
CA ASP A 26 6.95 -2.20 15.84
C ASP A 26 6.02 -2.27 17.08
N ARG A 27 4.95 -1.47 17.10
CA ARG A 27 3.95 -1.43 18.18
C ARG A 27 2.52 -1.32 17.63
N GLY A 28 1.58 -1.97 18.31
CA GLY A 28 0.16 -2.01 17.94
C GLY A 28 -0.16 -2.93 16.76
N THR A 29 -1.44 -2.95 16.38
CA THR A 29 -1.95 -3.69 15.21
C THR A 29 -2.60 -2.69 14.24
N PRO A 30 -1.85 -2.16 13.25
CA PRO A 30 -2.42 -1.27 12.26
C PRO A 30 -3.41 -2.00 11.37
N CYS A 31 -4.43 -1.27 10.94
CA CYS A 31 -5.24 -1.62 9.79
C CYS A 31 -4.71 -0.88 8.57
N ILE A 32 -4.30 -1.61 7.54
CA ILE A 32 -3.66 -1.05 6.33
C ILE A 32 -4.52 -1.28 5.10
N LYS A 33 -4.63 -0.26 4.26
CA LYS A 33 -5.11 -0.37 2.88
C LYS A 33 -4.01 0.08 1.94
N VAL A 34 -3.75 -0.68 0.88
CA VAL A 34 -2.73 -0.35 -0.11
C VAL A 34 -3.39 0.19 -1.38
N LYS A 35 -2.76 1.19 -1.99
CA LYS A 35 -3.21 1.76 -3.26
C LYS A 35 -2.80 0.85 -4.41
N TYR A 36 -3.72 0.64 -5.33
CA TYR A 36 -3.52 -0.15 -6.53
C TYR A 36 -4.28 0.44 -7.71
N PHE A 37 -4.02 -0.09 -8.90
CA PHE A 37 -4.62 0.42 -10.12
C PHE A 37 -5.20 -0.72 -10.96
N VAL A 38 -6.40 -0.49 -11.51
CA VAL A 38 -7.05 -1.41 -12.45
C VAL A 38 -7.53 -0.59 -13.63
N ASN A 39 -7.02 -0.89 -14.82
CA ASN A 39 -7.34 -0.17 -16.06
C ASN A 39 -7.18 1.36 -15.91
N GLY A 40 -6.07 1.81 -15.31
CA GLY A 40 -5.79 3.24 -15.06
C GLY A 40 -6.54 3.85 -13.87
N ASN A 41 -7.54 3.18 -13.31
CA ASN A 41 -8.32 3.69 -12.18
C ASN A 41 -7.66 3.37 -10.85
N THR A 42 -7.56 4.38 -9.99
CA THR A 42 -7.06 4.23 -8.61
C THR A 42 -8.09 3.49 -7.76
N LYS A 43 -7.65 2.44 -7.04
CA LYS A 43 -8.45 1.70 -6.05
C LYS A 43 -7.63 1.44 -4.77
N TRP A 44 -8.34 1.08 -3.71
CA TRP A 44 -7.76 0.73 -2.41
C TRP A 44 -8.09 -0.71 -2.06
N SER A 45 -7.12 -1.44 -1.50
CA SER A 45 -7.33 -2.83 -1.08
C SER A 45 -8.36 -2.92 0.05
N ALA A 46 -8.83 -4.14 0.29
CA ALA A 46 -9.47 -4.46 1.55
C ALA A 46 -8.54 -4.12 2.72
N GLU A 47 -9.15 -3.84 3.87
CA GLU A 47 -8.45 -3.53 5.10
C GLU A 47 -7.74 -4.78 5.64
N ALA A 48 -6.43 -4.66 5.87
CA ALA A 48 -5.63 -5.70 6.48
C ALA A 48 -5.19 -5.25 7.88
N CYS A 49 -5.90 -5.69 8.91
CA CYS A 49 -5.59 -5.43 10.32
C CYS A 49 -4.64 -6.48 10.87
N ARG A 50 -3.33 -6.25 10.71
CA ARG A 50 -2.29 -7.17 11.19
C ARG A 50 -0.97 -6.46 11.41
N LYS A 51 -0.22 -6.94 12.40
CA LYS A 51 1.09 -6.38 12.80
C LYS A 51 2.10 -6.42 11.65
N SER A 52 2.12 -7.49 10.87
CA SER A 52 2.96 -7.61 9.68
C SER A 52 2.18 -8.26 8.55
N GLY A 53 2.60 -7.98 7.32
CA GLY A 53 1.95 -8.58 6.18
C GLY A 53 2.55 -8.15 4.86
N THR A 54 2.20 -8.94 3.85
CA THR A 54 2.49 -8.67 2.46
C THR A 54 1.20 -8.67 1.68
N LEU A 55 1.00 -7.68 0.82
CA LEU A 55 -0.07 -7.63 -0.17
C LEU A 55 0.54 -7.40 -1.55
N GLU A 56 0.04 -8.14 -2.52
CA GLU A 56 0.42 -7.97 -3.91
C GLU A 56 -0.80 -7.56 -4.71
N VAL A 57 -0.72 -6.39 -5.34
CA VAL A 57 -1.86 -5.73 -5.97
C VAL A 57 -1.54 -5.34 -7.41
N PRO A 58 -2.54 -5.33 -8.31
CA PRO A 58 -2.31 -4.92 -9.69
C PRO A 58 -1.92 -3.44 -9.75
N TRP A 59 -0.95 -3.13 -10.61
CA TRP A 59 -0.48 -1.78 -10.88
C TRP A 59 -0.75 -1.41 -12.34
N GLY A 60 -0.46 -2.32 -13.26
CA GLY A 60 -0.67 -2.08 -14.69
C GLY A 60 0.17 -0.93 -15.23
N ASN A 61 -0.22 -0.39 -16.39
CA ASN A 61 0.51 0.64 -17.11
C ASN A 61 0.19 2.05 -16.58
N VAL A 62 0.65 2.36 -15.35
CA VAL A 62 0.46 3.66 -14.69
C VAL A 62 1.76 4.14 -14.06
N ALA A 63 2.09 5.42 -14.23
CA ALA A 63 3.14 6.10 -13.49
C ALA A 63 2.55 6.75 -12.23
N ALA A 64 2.80 6.19 -11.05
CA ALA A 64 2.25 6.70 -9.80
C ALA A 64 3.13 6.38 -8.58
N HIS A 65 2.83 6.99 -7.44
CA HIS A 65 3.50 6.70 -6.18
C HIS A 65 2.83 5.54 -5.44
N LYS A 66 3.64 4.67 -4.83
CA LYS A 66 3.16 3.71 -3.84
C LYS A 66 2.57 4.47 -2.66
N GLU A 67 1.39 4.07 -2.22
CA GLU A 67 0.68 4.76 -1.14
C GLU A 67 -0.07 3.75 -0.28
N ILE A 68 -0.04 3.95 1.04
CA ILE A 68 -0.87 3.19 1.98
C ILE A 68 -1.68 4.13 2.87
N GLN A 69 -2.84 3.64 3.28
CA GLN A 69 -3.62 4.21 4.36
C GLN A 69 -3.46 3.35 5.59
N ILE A 70 -3.24 3.99 6.72
CA ILE A 70 -2.99 3.36 8.02
C ILE A 70 -4.03 3.87 9.00
N LYS A 71 -4.72 2.96 9.69
CA LYS A 71 -5.62 3.27 10.80
C LYS A 71 -5.07 2.62 12.06
N GLY A 72 -4.92 3.45 13.10
CA GLY A 72 -4.34 3.07 14.40
C GLY A 72 -3.03 3.82 14.69
N PHE A 73 -2.71 3.95 15.99
CA PHE A 73 -1.49 4.59 16.48
C PHE A 73 -0.34 3.57 16.52
N SER A 74 0.21 3.27 15.35
CA SER A 74 1.25 2.25 15.20
C SER A 74 2.42 2.79 14.38
N THR A 75 3.63 2.65 14.92
CA THR A 75 4.87 2.96 14.22
C THR A 75 5.17 1.86 13.20
N LEU A 76 5.04 2.19 11.92
CA LEU A 76 5.26 1.28 10.80
C LEU A 76 6.66 1.45 10.22
N LYS A 77 7.38 0.34 10.05
CA LYS A 77 8.57 0.29 9.19
C LYS A 77 8.15 -0.22 7.82
N TRP A 78 8.43 0.60 6.82
CA TRP A 78 8.33 0.21 5.41
C TRP A 78 9.49 -0.71 5.07
N ARG A 79 9.20 -1.83 4.41
CA ARG A 79 10.19 -2.74 3.84
C ARG A 79 9.86 -2.97 2.37
#